data_AF-A0A8C4S3V5-F1
#
_entry.id   AF-A0A8C4S3V5-F1
#
_cell.length_a   1.000
_cell.length_b   1.000
_cell.length_c   1.000
_cell.angle_alpha   90.00
_cell.angle_beta   90.00
_cell.angle_gamma   90.00
#
_symmetry.space_group_name_H-M   'P 1'
#
loop_
_entity.id
_entity.type
_entity.pdbx_description
1 polymer ?
#
loop_
_entity_poly.entity_id
_entity_poly.type
_entity_poly.pdbx_seq_one_letter_code
_entity_poly.pdbx_strand_id
1 'polypeptide(L)'
;MAVALDAVCVRVKDVCKRNGLLILSVLSVIIGCLLGFFLRTRKLSEQEIKYFQFPGELLMRMLKMLILPLVVSSLMSGLAALDAKASSRLGIITISYYLWTTFVAVVVGIILVSIIHPGGAAQKETTEDSGKPTMSSADALLDLIR
;
A
#
# COMPACT_ATOMS: atom_id res chain seq x y z
N MET A 1 43.89 7.72 5.62
CA MET A 1 42.80 6.74 5.82
C MET A 1 41.86 7.15 6.96
N ALA A 2 42.36 7.53 8.14
CA ALA A 2 41.53 8.02 9.26
C ALA A 2 40.72 9.32 8.96
N VAL A 3 41.30 10.28 8.23
CA VAL A 3 40.65 11.56 7.89
C VAL A 3 39.48 11.41 6.92
N ALA A 4 39.54 10.43 6.01
CA ALA A 4 38.45 10.13 5.09
C ALA A 4 37.26 9.50 5.81
N LEU A 5 37.52 8.67 6.83
CA LEU A 5 36.49 8.04 7.64
C LEU A 5 35.74 9.08 8.51
N ASP A 6 36.46 10.04 9.08
CA ASP A 6 35.90 11.09 9.92
C ASP A 6 34.99 12.03 9.11
N ALA A 7 35.43 12.44 7.91
CA ALA A 7 34.63 13.26 6.99
C ALA A 7 33.35 12.54 6.52
N VAL A 8 33.43 11.24 6.26
CA VAL A 8 32.27 10.40 5.93
C VAL A 8 31.32 10.30 7.13
N CYS A 9 31.85 10.11 8.34
CA CYS A 9 31.04 9.98 9.55
C CYS A 9 30.31 11.28 9.92
N VAL A 10 30.94 12.44 9.74
CA VAL A 10 30.31 13.76 9.95
C VAL A 10 29.19 13.99 8.92
N ARG A 11 29.44 13.69 7.64
CA ARG A 11 28.44 13.84 6.58
C ARG A 11 27.26 12.88 6.76
N VAL A 12 27.50 11.65 7.21
CA VAL A 12 26.44 10.69 7.57
C VAL A 12 25.63 11.20 8.75
N LYS A 13 26.27 11.78 9.78
CA LYS A 13 25.58 12.35 10.94
C LYS A 13 24.66 13.52 10.55
N ASP A 14 25.10 14.39 9.66
CA ASP A 14 24.28 15.50 9.15
C ASP A 14 23.11 15.05 8.27
N VAL A 15 23.33 14.04 7.42
CA VAL A 15 22.25 13.43 6.61
C VAL A 15 21.25 12.71 7.51
N CYS A 16 21.71 12.01 8.55
CA CYS A 16 20.85 11.32 9.50
C CYS A 16 20.01 12.30 10.33
N LYS A 17 20.56 13.47 10.69
CA LYS A 17 19.82 14.51 11.40
C LYS A 17 18.72 15.17 10.54
N ARG A 18 18.97 15.32 9.23
CA ARG A 18 18.00 15.92 8.29
C ARG A 18 16.92 14.94 7.82
N ASN A 19 17.29 13.67 7.63
CA ASN A 19 16.43 12.65 7.02
C ASN A 19 16.05 11.51 7.99
N GLY A 20 16.04 11.78 9.30
CA GLY A 20 15.92 10.75 10.34
C GLY A 20 14.71 9.83 10.16
N LEU A 21 13.53 10.38 9.89
CA LEU A 21 12.30 9.59 9.71
C LEU A 21 12.36 8.68 8.47
N LEU A 22 12.92 9.17 7.36
CA LEU A 22 13.04 8.39 6.12
C LEU A 22 14.03 7.24 6.27
N ILE A 23 15.16 7.50 6.94
CA ILE A 23 16.18 6.46 7.18
C ILE A 23 15.62 5.40 8.13
N LEU A 24 14.89 5.80 9.18
CA LEU A 24 14.25 4.87 10.11
C LEU A 24 13.19 4.00 9.44
N SER A 25 12.38 4.53 8.52
CA SER A 25 11.36 3.74 7.81
C SER A 25 11.97 2.71 6.87
N VAL A 26 13.00 3.10 6.10
CA VAL A 26 13.73 2.17 5.22
C VAL A 26 14.44 1.09 6.05
N LEU A 27 15.11 1.47 7.14
CA LEU A 27 15.77 0.53 8.05
C LEU A 27 14.75 -0.45 8.68
N SER A 28 13.57 0.04 9.07
CA SER A 28 12.49 -0.77 9.62
C SER A 28 11.97 -1.81 8.62
N VAL A 29 11.84 -1.47 7.34
CA VAL A 29 11.44 -2.43 6.29
C VAL A 29 12.48 -3.55 6.14
N ILE A 30 13.77 -3.20 6.11
CA ILE A 30 14.85 -4.17 5.98
C ILE A 30 14.88 -5.11 7.20
N ILE A 31 14.85 -4.54 8.40
CA ILE A 31 14.85 -5.29 9.66
C ILE A 31 13.59 -6.17 9.77
N GLY A 32 12.42 -5.65 9.40
CA GLY A 32 11.16 -6.38 9.41
C GLY A 32 11.15 -7.56 8.44
N CYS A 33 11.72 -7.39 7.24
CA CYS A 33 11.87 -8.48 6.27
C CYS A 33 12.83 -9.57 6.78
N LEU A 34 13.99 -9.19 7.33
CA LEU A 34 14.96 -10.13 7.90
C LEU A 34 14.39 -10.89 9.10
N LEU A 35 13.73 -10.19 10.03
CA LEU A 35 13.04 -10.81 11.16
C LEU A 35 11.94 -11.75 10.69
N GLY A 36 11.11 -11.34 9.72
CA GLY A 36 10.04 -12.18 9.18
C GLY A 36 10.56 -13.47 8.56
N PHE A 37 11.66 -13.39 7.80
CA PHE A 37 12.31 -14.57 7.23
C PHE A 37 12.88 -15.50 8.33
N PHE A 38 13.56 -14.93 9.33
CA PHE A 38 14.15 -15.68 10.45
C PHE A 38 13.10 -16.37 11.33
N LEU A 39 12.01 -15.66 11.67
CA LEU A 39 10.90 -16.19 12.47
C LEU A 39 10.17 -17.32 11.71
N ARG A 40 10.07 -17.24 10.38
CA ARG A 40 9.48 -18.30 9.55
C ARG A 40 10.25 -19.62 9.63
N THR A 41 11.58 -19.58 9.78
CA THR A 41 12.41 -20.79 9.91
C THR A 41 12.16 -21.55 11.23
N ARG A 42 11.62 -20.90 12.26
CA ARG A 42 11.45 -21.47 13.61
C ARG A 42 10.10 -22.12 13.89
N LYS A 43 9.14 -22.13 12.94
CA LYS A 43 7.78 -22.70 13.08
C LYS A 43 7.11 -22.32 14.42
N LEU A 44 6.82 -21.03 14.59
CA LEU A 44 6.15 -20.49 15.77
C LEU A 44 4.66 -20.88 15.81
N SER A 45 4.08 -20.90 17.01
CA SER A 45 2.64 -21.09 17.24
C SER A 45 1.84 -19.86 16.80
N GLU A 46 0.60 -20.07 16.36
CA GLU A 46 -0.35 -19.02 15.94
C GLU A 46 -0.54 -17.91 16.99
N GLN A 47 -0.42 -18.25 18.27
CA GLN A 47 -0.55 -17.27 19.37
C GLN A 47 0.65 -16.32 19.43
N GLU A 48 1.87 -16.83 19.23
CA GLU A 48 3.11 -16.04 19.27
C GLU A 48 3.18 -15.07 18.08
N ILE A 49 2.69 -15.49 16.92
CA ILE A 49 2.59 -14.65 15.73
C ILE A 49 1.64 -13.47 15.99
N LYS A 50 0.49 -13.70 16.63
CA LYS A 50 -0.46 -12.64 16.98
C LYS A 50 0.14 -11.60 17.93
N TYR A 51 0.91 -12.04 18.94
CA TYR A 51 1.60 -11.12 19.83
C TYR A 51 2.69 -10.32 19.10
N PHE A 52 3.43 -10.94 18.17
CA PHE A 52 4.46 -10.26 17.39
C PHE A 52 3.88 -9.24 16.39
N GLN A 53 2.70 -9.49 15.83
CA GLN A 53 2.02 -8.57 14.90
C GLN A 53 1.35 -7.38 15.61
N PHE A 54 1.11 -7.48 16.92
CA PHE A 54 0.43 -6.46 17.73
C PHE A 54 0.88 -5.01 17.49
N PRO A 55 2.18 -4.65 17.51
CA PRO A 55 2.61 -3.28 17.23
C PRO A 55 2.23 -2.78 15.82
N GLY A 56 2.24 -3.66 14.82
CA GLY A 56 1.82 -3.32 13.45
C GLY A 56 0.31 -3.11 13.35
N GLU A 57 -0.48 -3.94 14.04
CA GLU A 57 -1.94 -3.75 14.16
C GLU A 57 -2.29 -2.41 14.83
N LEU A 58 -1.55 -2.05 15.88
CA LEU A 58 -1.76 -0.79 16.60
C LEU A 58 -1.50 0.41 15.69
N LEU A 59 -0.41 0.39 14.90
CA LEU A 59 -0.14 1.41 13.88
C LEU A 59 -1.29 1.51 12.86
N MET A 60 -1.75 0.37 12.33
CA MET A 60 -2.85 0.34 11.35
C MET A 60 -4.14 0.91 11.92
N ARG A 61 -4.46 0.63 13.19
CA ARG A 61 -5.63 1.19 13.88
C ARG A 61 -5.51 2.70 14.06
N MET A 62 -4.35 3.21 14.43
CA MET A 62 -4.10 4.65 14.56
C MET A 62 -4.28 5.37 13.21
N LEU A 63 -3.72 4.83 12.12
CA LEU A 63 -3.87 5.43 10.78
C LEU A 63 -5.33 5.42 10.29
N LYS A 64 -6.05 4.31 10.49
CA LYS A 64 -7.46 4.19 10.13
C LYS A 64 -8.37 5.13 10.92
N MET A 65 -8.04 5.44 12.17
CA MET A 65 -8.80 6.42 12.97
C MET A 65 -8.64 7.84 12.41
N LEU A 66 -7.48 8.17 11.85
CA LEU A 66 -7.19 9.49 11.29
C LEU A 66 -7.76 9.69 9.88
N ILE A 67 -7.86 8.64 9.07
CA ILE A 67 -8.22 8.77 7.65
C ILE A 67 -9.63 9.38 7.45
N LEU A 68 -10.63 8.91 8.21
CA LEU A 68 -12.02 9.35 8.06
C LEU A 68 -12.18 10.87 8.32
N PRO A 69 -11.78 11.41 9.49
CA PRO A 69 -11.93 12.84 9.76
C PRO A 69 -11.06 13.72 8.85
N LEU A 70 -9.84 13.29 8.53
CA LEU A 70 -8.94 14.06 7.65
C LEU A 70 -9.48 14.14 6.22
N VAL A 71 -9.98 13.05 5.67
CA VAL A 71 -10.53 13.03 4.30
C VAL A 71 -11.76 13.92 4.22
N VAL A 72 -12.72 13.80 5.16
CA VAL A 72 -13.93 14.61 5.14
C VAL A 72 -13.61 16.10 5.32
N SER A 73 -12.77 16.46 6.30
CA SER A 73 -12.39 17.85 6.54
C SER A 73 -11.62 18.46 5.37
N SER A 74 -10.66 17.73 4.80
CA SER A 74 -9.87 18.19 3.66
C SER A 74 -10.72 18.37 2.40
N LEU A 75 -11.63 17.43 2.10
CA LEU A 75 -12.54 17.56 0.97
C LEU A 75 -13.53 18.70 1.14
N MET A 76 -14.13 18.85 2.32
CA MET A 76 -15.06 19.96 2.60
C MET A 76 -14.37 21.32 2.46
N SER A 77 -13.21 21.50 3.11
CA SER A 77 -12.47 22.76 3.03
C SER A 77 -11.91 23.03 1.63
N GLY A 78 -11.47 21.99 0.93
CA GLY A 78 -10.93 22.10 -0.42
C GLY A 78 -12.00 22.48 -1.44
N LEU A 79 -13.19 21.90 -1.34
CA LEU A 79 -14.31 22.24 -2.23
C LEU A 79 -14.92 23.60 -1.89
N ALA A 80 -14.98 23.99 -0.61
CA ALA A 80 -15.52 25.29 -0.18
C ALA A 80 -14.65 26.48 -0.64
N ALA A 81 -13.36 26.28 -0.86
CA ALA A 81 -12.45 27.32 -1.33
C ALA A 81 -12.55 27.60 -2.84
N LEU A 82 -13.26 26.78 -3.61
CA LEU A 82 -13.32 26.84 -5.07
C LEU A 82 -14.75 27.10 -5.56
N ASP A 83 -14.88 27.91 -6.62
CA ASP A 83 -16.15 28.09 -7.33
C ASP A 83 -16.64 26.79 -7.98
N ALA A 84 -17.96 26.61 -8.07
CA ALA A 84 -18.58 25.41 -8.65
C ALA A 84 -18.08 25.10 -10.07
N LYS A 85 -17.82 26.12 -10.89
CA LYS A 85 -17.28 25.96 -12.26
C LYS A 85 -15.80 25.55 -12.27
N ALA A 86 -15.02 26.02 -11.30
CA ALA A 86 -13.61 25.65 -11.17
C ALA A 86 -13.47 24.21 -10.62
N SER A 87 -14.25 23.87 -9.58
CA SER A 87 -14.30 22.54 -8.97
C SER A 87 -14.72 21.46 -9.98
N SER A 88 -15.77 21.70 -10.76
CA SER A 88 -16.22 20.77 -11.81
C SER A 88 -15.19 20.55 -12.92
N ARG A 89 -14.48 21.61 -13.35
CA ARG A 89 -13.40 21.47 -14.35
C ARG A 89 -12.21 20.66 -13.82
N LEU A 90 -11.78 20.92 -12.58
CA LEU A 90 -10.73 20.13 -11.94
C LEU A 90 -11.14 18.67 -11.73
N GLY A 91 -12.40 18.44 -11.35
CA GLY A 91 -12.96 17.10 -11.22
C GLY A 91 -12.91 16.31 -12.52
N ILE A 92 -13.37 16.89 -13.63
CA ILE A 92 -13.34 16.24 -14.96
C ILE A 92 -11.90 15.91 -15.40
N ILE A 93 -10.96 16.85 -15.23
CA ILE A 93 -9.54 16.61 -15.57
C ILE A 93 -8.98 15.47 -14.73
N THR A 94 -9.29 15.45 -13.43
CA THR A 94 -8.80 14.43 -12.49
C THR A 94 -9.39 13.05 -12.80
N ILE A 95 -10.69 12.96 -13.05
CA ILE A 95 -11.36 11.70 -13.43
C ILE A 95 -10.80 11.18 -14.75
N SER A 96 -10.67 12.05 -15.76
CA SER A 96 -10.11 11.67 -17.06
C SER A 96 -8.67 11.18 -16.93
N TYR A 97 -7.85 11.84 -16.11
CA TYR A 97 -6.49 11.41 -15.81
C TYR A 97 -6.45 10.03 -15.15
N TYR A 98 -7.24 9.80 -14.10
CA TYR A 98 -7.28 8.51 -13.41
C TYR A 98 -7.76 7.37 -14.30
N LEU A 99 -8.80 7.60 -15.12
CA LEU A 99 -9.29 6.60 -16.07
C LEU A 99 -8.21 6.25 -17.09
N TRP A 100 -7.52 7.26 -17.64
CA TRP A 100 -6.45 7.05 -18.60
C TRP A 100 -5.28 6.27 -18.02
N THR A 101 -4.78 6.67 -16.84
CA THR A 101 -3.64 5.97 -16.21
C THR A 101 -3.99 4.56 -15.78
N THR A 102 -5.23 4.33 -15.30
CA THR A 102 -5.69 2.99 -14.91
C THR A 102 -5.83 2.09 -16.13
N PHE A 103 -6.38 2.61 -17.22
CA PHE A 103 -6.49 1.88 -18.49
C PHE A 103 -5.11 1.44 -18.99
N VAL A 104 -4.13 2.36 -19.02
CA VAL A 104 -2.75 2.04 -19.41
C VAL A 104 -2.12 1.00 -18.47
N ALA A 105 -2.30 1.13 -17.15
CA ALA A 105 -1.78 0.18 -16.17
C ALA A 105 -2.38 -1.23 -16.34
N VAL A 106 -3.68 -1.33 -16.63
CA VAL A 106 -4.37 -2.61 -16.91
C VAL A 106 -3.85 -3.25 -18.18
N VAL A 107 -3.71 -2.49 -19.27
CA VAL A 107 -3.15 -3.00 -20.53
C VAL A 107 -1.74 -3.54 -20.33
N VAL A 108 -0.87 -2.79 -19.64
CA VAL A 108 0.49 -3.24 -19.32
C VAL A 108 0.47 -4.48 -18.44
N GLY A 109 -0.40 -4.54 -17.43
CA GLY A 109 -0.57 -5.70 -16.55
C GLY A 109 -1.00 -6.96 -17.31
N ILE A 110 -1.96 -6.84 -18.23
CA ILE A 110 -2.43 -7.94 -19.08
C ILE A 110 -1.32 -8.43 -20.02
N ILE A 111 -0.57 -7.52 -20.64
CA ILE A 111 0.56 -7.88 -21.50
C ILE A 111 1.63 -8.63 -20.68
N LEU A 112 1.98 -8.12 -19.50
CA LEU A 112 3.02 -8.72 -18.66
C LEU A 112 2.63 -10.11 -18.15
N VAL A 113 1.40 -10.28 -17.65
CA VAL A 113 0.90 -11.59 -17.17
C VAL A 113 0.76 -12.59 -18.33
N SER A 114 0.36 -12.12 -19.52
CA SER A 114 0.24 -12.95 -20.72
C SER A 114 1.58 -13.34 -21.33
N ILE A 115 2.69 -12.67 -20.99
CA ILE A 115 4.04 -13.09 -21.44
C ILE A 115 4.65 -14.04 -20.42
N ILE A 116 4.64 -13.65 -19.14
CA ILE A 116 5.32 -14.38 -18.07
C ILE A 116 4.54 -15.63 -17.64
N HIS A 117 3.21 -15.63 -17.80
CA HIS A 117 2.30 -16.68 -17.32
C HIS A 117 2.62 -17.13 -15.88
N PRO A 118 2.68 -16.20 -14.89
CA PRO A 118 3.00 -16.56 -13.52
C PRO A 118 1.89 -17.44 -12.94
N GLY A 119 2.25 -18.56 -12.30
CA GLY A 119 1.29 -19.39 -11.55
C GLY A 119 0.99 -20.78 -12.10
N GLY A 120 1.57 -21.20 -13.23
CA GLY A 120 1.37 -22.56 -13.78
C GLY A 120 1.73 -23.72 -12.83
N ALA A 121 2.57 -23.47 -11.81
CA ALA A 121 2.92 -24.45 -10.78
C ALA A 121 1.98 -24.46 -9.56
N ALA A 122 1.12 -23.46 -9.39
CA ALA A 122 0.29 -23.27 -8.19
C ALA A 122 -1.17 -23.75 -8.35
N GLN A 123 -1.57 -24.21 -9.53
CA GLN A 123 -2.98 -24.51 -9.85
C GLN A 123 -3.38 -25.97 -9.60
N LYS A 124 -2.48 -26.82 -9.08
CA LYS A 124 -2.76 -28.26 -8.93
C LYS A 124 -3.30 -28.67 -7.56
N GLU A 125 -3.36 -27.76 -6.59
CA GLU A 125 -3.77 -28.09 -5.23
C GLU A 125 -4.81 -27.04 -4.82
N THR A 126 -6.02 -27.46 -4.41
CA THR A 126 -7.15 -26.60 -4.00
C THR A 126 -8.15 -26.19 -5.11
N THR A 127 -8.67 -27.16 -5.86
CA THR A 127 -10.08 -27.08 -6.31
C THR A 127 -10.94 -27.64 -5.18
N GLU A 128 -11.00 -26.94 -4.05
CA GLU A 128 -12.14 -27.08 -3.15
C GLU A 128 -13.17 -26.05 -3.59
N ASP A 129 -14.23 -26.58 -4.21
CA ASP A 129 -15.47 -25.91 -4.59
C ASP A 129 -16.12 -25.28 -3.34
N SER A 130 -15.60 -24.13 -2.92
CA SER A 130 -16.29 -23.29 -1.95
C SER A 130 -17.45 -22.63 -2.67
N GLY A 131 -18.67 -23.03 -2.32
CA GLY A 131 -19.95 -22.44 -2.73
C GLY A 131 -20.09 -20.96 -2.38
N LYS A 132 -19.26 -20.13 -3.01
CA LYS A 132 -19.40 -18.69 -3.05
C LYS A 132 -20.55 -18.41 -4.01
N PRO A 133 -21.54 -17.59 -3.64
CA PRO A 133 -22.59 -17.21 -4.59
C PRO A 133 -21.91 -16.63 -5.83
N THR A 134 -22.21 -17.20 -7.00
CA THR A 134 -21.86 -16.62 -8.30
C THR A 134 -22.65 -15.33 -8.44
N MET A 135 -22.17 -14.28 -7.78
CA MET A 135 -22.71 -12.94 -7.94
C MET A 135 -22.51 -12.58 -9.41
N SER A 136 -23.62 -12.31 -10.09
CA SER A 136 -23.56 -11.84 -11.47
C SER A 136 -22.76 -10.55 -11.49
N SER A 137 -21.96 -10.32 -12.54
CA SER A 137 -21.26 -9.05 -12.70
C SER A 137 -22.23 -7.87 -12.64
N ALA A 138 -23.49 -8.06 -13.04
CA ALA A 138 -24.54 -7.09 -12.89
C ALA A 138 -24.88 -6.80 -11.41
N ASP A 139 -24.94 -7.83 -10.56
CA ASP A 139 -25.24 -7.67 -9.13
C ASP A 139 -24.14 -6.87 -8.43
N ALA A 140 -22.87 -7.09 -8.78
CA ALA A 140 -21.75 -6.32 -8.25
C ALA A 140 -21.78 -4.84 -8.70
N LEU A 141 -22.23 -4.56 -9.93
CA LEU A 141 -22.42 -3.18 -10.39
C LEU A 141 -23.62 -2.52 -9.69
N LEU A 142 -24.69 -3.27 -9.43
CA LEU A 142 -25.83 -2.78 -8.67
C LEU A 142 -25.47 -2.52 -7.20
N ASP A 143 -24.60 -3.34 -6.58
CA ASP A 143 -24.11 -3.16 -5.21
C ASP A 143 -23.19 -1.94 -5.05
N LEU A 144 -22.49 -1.52 -6.10
CA LEU A 144 -21.65 -0.31 -6.10
C LEU A 144 -22.48 0.98 -6.20
N ILE A 145 -23.62 0.93 -6.90
CA ILE A 145 -24.50 2.09 -7.09
C ILE A 145 -25.45 2.27 -5.88
N ARG A 146 -25.83 1.17 -5.24
CA ARG A 146 -26.76 1.13 -4.11
C ARG A 146 -26.13 1.64 -2.81
#